data_AF-A0A2V6RUT9-F1
#
_entry.id   AF-A0A2V6RUT9-F1
#
_cell.length_a   1.000
_cell.length_b   1.000
_cell.length_c   1.000
_cell.angle_alpha   90.00
_cell.angle_beta   90.00
_cell.angle_gamma   90.00
#
_symmetry.space_group_name_H-M   'P 1'
#
loop_
_entity.id
_entity.type
_entity.pdbx_description
1 polymer ?
#
loop_
_entity_poly.entity_id
_entity_poly.type
_entity_poly.pdbx_seq_one_letter_code
_entity_poly.pdbx_strand_id
1 'polypeptide(L)' 'MPVPTRVLVTGGAGFIGSNVSDGFLRAGARVTVFDNFSRPGAQANARWLAASHGRR' A
#
# COMPACT_ATOMS: atom_id res chain seq x y z
N MET A 1 5.66 -0.17 -20.15
CA MET A 1 6.39 0.73 -19.22
C MET A 1 7.01 -0.13 -18.14
N PRO A 2 8.29 0.06 -17.76
CA PRO A 2 8.86 -0.64 -16.62
C PRO A 2 8.13 -0.25 -15.34
N VAL A 3 7.92 -1.23 -14.45
CA VAL A 3 7.33 -0.99 -13.13
C VAL A 3 8.33 -0.22 -12.27
N PRO A 4 7.93 0.87 -11.59
CA PRO A 4 8.82 1.60 -10.70
C PRO A 4 9.38 0.68 -9.59
N THR A 5 10.68 0.76 -9.31
CA THR A 5 11.31 -0.08 -8.27
C THR A 5 10.95 0.35 -6.84
N ARG A 6 10.63 1.64 -6.63
CA ARG A 6 10.25 2.21 -5.32
C ARG A 6 9.09 3.18 -5.49
N VAL A 7 8.05 3.04 -4.67
CA VAL A 7 6.82 3.84 -4.74
C VAL A 7 6.46 4.36 -3.35
N LEU A 8 6.14 5.65 -3.24
CA LEU A 8 5.51 6.25 -2.06
C LEU A 8 4.02 6.43 -2.35
N VAL A 9 3.16 5.90 -1.49
CA VAL A 9 1.70 6.09 -1.57
C VAL A 9 1.23 6.85 -0.34
N THR A 10 0.79 8.10 -0.54
CA THR A 10 0.12 8.89 0.50
C THR A 10 -1.36 8.53 0.56
N GLY A 11 -1.92 8.41 1.77
CA GLY A 11 -3.27 7.85 1.95
C GLY A 11 -3.35 6.36 1.53
N GLY A 12 -2.21 5.66 1.56
CA GLY A 12 -2.07 4.30 1.05
C GLY A 12 -2.84 3.22 1.82
N ALA A 13 -3.42 3.56 2.96
CA ALA A 13 -4.32 2.67 3.70
C ALA A 13 -5.81 2.96 3.42
N GLY A 14 -6.13 4.00 2.66
CA GLY A 14 -7.50 4.28 2.18
C GLY A 14 -7.96 3.28 1.11
N PHE A 15 -9.20 3.44 0.61
CA PHE A 15 -9.78 2.53 -0.39
C PHE A 15 -8.95 2.42 -1.68
N ILE A 16 -8.65 3.56 -2.32
CA ILE A 16 -7.85 3.58 -3.55
C ILE A 16 -6.39 3.27 -3.23
N GLY A 17 -5.85 3.92 -2.20
CA GLY A 17 -4.45 3.80 -1.81
C GLY A 17 -4.04 2.35 -1.51
N SER A 18 -4.91 1.57 -0.87
CA SER A 18 -4.60 0.17 -0.53
C SER A 18 -4.56 -0.72 -1.76
N ASN A 19 -5.49 -0.55 -2.70
CA ASN A 19 -5.52 -1.29 -3.96
C ASN A 19 -4.33 -0.91 -4.86
N VAL A 20 -3.96 0.37 -4.92
CA VAL A 20 -2.77 0.84 -5.65
C VAL A 20 -1.50 0.24 -5.03
N SER A 21 -1.40 0.24 -3.70
CA SER A 21 -0.26 -0.36 -2.99
C SER A 21 -0.16 -1.86 -3.26
N ASP A 22 -1.27 -2.60 -3.20
CA ASP A 22 -1.33 -4.03 -3.55
C ASP A 22 -0.85 -4.28 -4.98
N GLY A 23 -1.34 -3.50 -5.94
CA GLY A 23 -0.95 -3.62 -7.35
C GLY A 23 0.56 -3.45 -7.56
N PHE A 24 1.17 -2.43 -6.96
CA PHE A 24 2.61 -2.22 -7.05
C PHE A 24 3.43 -3.29 -6.33
N LEU A 25 2.99 -3.73 -5.15
CA LEU A 25 3.65 -4.82 -4.42
C LEU A 25 3.63 -6.13 -5.22
N ARG A 26 2.49 -6.47 -5.85
CA ARG A 26 2.36 -7.64 -6.74
C ARG A 26 3.22 -7.55 -7.99
N ALA A 27 3.47 -6.33 -8.46
CA ALA A 27 4.36 -6.06 -9.56
C ALA A 27 5.86 -6.08 -9.16
N GLY A 28 6.18 -6.37 -7.89
CA GLY A 28 7.56 -6.49 -7.39
C GLY A 28 8.19 -5.16 -6.98
N ALA A 29 7.41 -4.07 -6.90
CA ALA A 29 7.90 -2.80 -6.40
C ALA A 29 8.05 -2.81 -4.87
N ARG A 30 8.95 -1.97 -4.36
CA ARG A 30 9.04 -1.66 -2.94
C ARG A 30 8.12 -0.48 -2.61
N VAL A 31 7.14 -0.67 -1.72
CA VAL A 31 6.12 0.34 -1.46
C VAL A 31 6.23 0.89 -0.04
N THR A 32 6.34 2.21 0.08
CA THR A 32 6.19 2.92 1.35
C THR A 32 4.80 3.54 1.40
N VAL A 33 4.00 3.16 2.41
CA VAL A 33 2.70 3.78 2.66
C VAL A 33 2.84 4.85 3.74
N PHE A 34 2.35 6.05 3.46
CA PHE A 34 2.23 7.14 4.43
C PHE A 34 0.75 7.47 4.63
N ASP A 35 0.22 7.24 5.82
CA ASP A 35 -1.20 7.41 6.12
C ASP A 35 -1.38 7.88 7.58
N ASN A 36 -2.43 8.66 7.83
CA ASN A 36 -2.78 9.17 9.15
C ASN A 36 -3.95 8.42 9.80
N PHE A 37 -4.51 7.42 9.12
CA PHE A 37 -5.65 6.62 9.55
C PHE A 37 -6.91 7.41 9.92
N SER A 38 -7.09 8.60 9.33
CA SER A 38 -8.26 9.45 9.59
C SER A 38 -9.59 8.84 9.13
N ARG A 39 -9.56 7.90 8.18
CA ARG A 39 -10.77 7.19 7.72
C ARG A 39 -10.97 5.87 8.46
N PRO A 40 -12.19 5.59 8.96
CA PRO A 40 -12.54 4.27 9.48
C PRO A 40 -12.18 3.16 8.49
N GLY A 41 -11.61 2.07 9.00
CA GLY A 41 -11.17 0.94 8.19
C GLY A 41 -9.76 1.05 7.61
N ALA A 42 -9.12 2.22 7.61
CA ALA A 42 -7.75 2.38 7.09
C ALA A 42 -6.73 1.48 7.80
N GLN A 43 -6.84 1.35 9.12
CA GLN A 43 -5.97 0.44 9.89
C GLN A 43 -6.17 -1.04 9.49
N ALA A 44 -7.40 -1.45 9.16
CA ALA A 44 -7.68 -2.81 8.70
C ALA A 44 -7.04 -3.08 7.33
N ASN A 45 -7.12 -2.11 6.41
CA ASN A 45 -6.44 -2.19 5.12
C ASN A 45 -4.92 -2.26 5.26
N ALA A 46 -4.32 -1.46 6.16
CA ALA A 46 -2.89 -1.51 6.42
C ALA A 46 -2.46 -2.88 6.97
N ARG A 47 -3.24 -3.48 7.89
CA ARG A 47 -2.99 -4.84 8.38
C ARG A 47 -3.12 -5.88 7.27
N TRP A 48 -4.14 -5.76 6.42
CA TRP A 48 -4.33 -6.65 5.27
C TRP A 48 -3.16 -6.59 4.29
N LEU A 49 -2.67 -5.38 3.95
CA LEU A 49 -1.48 -5.20 3.11
C LEU A 49 -0.24 -5.87 3.74
N ALA A 50 0.01 -5.63 5.02
CA ALA A 50 1.14 -6.21 5.73
C ALA A 50 1.07 -7.75 5.81
N ALA A 51 -0.12 -8.31 6.03
CA ALA A 51 -0.34 -9.75 6.03
C ALA A 51 -0.17 -10.38 4.64
N SER A 52 -0.53 -9.66 3.57
CA SER A 52 -0.49 -10.16 2.19
C SER A 52 0.91 -10.11 1.57
N HIS A 53 1.75 -9.13 1.96
CA HIS A 53 3.04 -8.87 1.29
C HIS A 53 4.27 -8.96 2.20
N GLY A 54 4.09 -8.98 3.52
CA GLY A 54 5.20 -8.93 4.48
C GLY A 54 5.91 -7.58 4.49
N ARG A 55 7.21 -7.56 4.83
CA ARG A 55 8.04 -6.32 4.89
C ARG A 55 8.61 -5.90 3.53
N ARG A 56 7.76 -5.87 2.50
CA ARG A 56 8.16 -5.50 1.13
C ARG A 56 7.71 -4.09 0.78
#